data_AF-A0A947NJP9-F1
#
_entry.id   AF-A0A947NJP9-F1
#
_cell.length_a   1.000
_cell.length_b   1.000
_cell.length_c   1.000
_cell.angle_alpha   90.00
_cell.angle_beta   90.00
_cell.angle_gamma   90.00
#
_symmetry.space_group_name_H-M   'P 1'
#
loop_
_entity.id
_entity.type
_entity.pdbx_description
1 polymer ?
#
loop_
_entity_poly.entity_id
_entity_poly.type
_entity_poly.pdbx_seq_one_letter_code
_entity_poly.pdbx_strand_id
1 'polypeptide(L)' 'MAKKEIMDKLSIYIPQRKMAQKPVERLIKLGNKLDRSINYLVVDAIVQYLDREENKS' A
#
# COMPACT_ATOMS: atom_id res chain seq x y z
N MET A 1 -13.74 -9.40 27.44
CA MET A 1 -14.28 -8.78 26.22
C MET A 1 -13.54 -9.38 25.04
N ALA A 2 -14.23 -10.06 24.11
CA ALA A 2 -13.58 -10.60 22.92
C ALA A 2 -13.05 -9.42 22.09
N LYS A 3 -11.72 -9.33 21.97
CA LYS A 3 -11.06 -8.41 21.04
C LYS A 3 -11.53 -8.83 19.66
N LYS A 4 -12.44 -8.05 19.08
CA LYS A 4 -12.89 -8.25 17.71
C LYS A 4 -11.63 -8.03 16.87
N GLU A 5 -10.96 -9.11 16.46
CA GLU A 5 -9.91 -9.03 15.47
C GLU A 5 -10.57 -8.44 14.24
N ILE A 6 -10.36 -7.14 14.03
CA ILE A 6 -10.77 -6.51 12.80
C ILE A 6 -9.89 -7.20 11.76
N MET A 7 -10.48 -8.05 10.92
CA MET A 7 -9.80 -8.48 9.71
C MET A 7 -9.75 -7.24 8.82
N ASP A 8 -8.74 -6.40 9.07
CA ASP A 8 -8.58 -5.03 8.59
C ASP A 8 -8.35 -5.01 7.07
N LYS A 9 -9.43 -5.23 6.31
CA LYS A 9 -9.43 -5.02 4.87
C LYS A 9 -9.44 -3.50 4.62
N LEU A 10 -8.28 -2.96 4.27
CA LEU A 10 -8.14 -1.57 3.83
C LEU A 10 -8.49 -1.45 2.34
N SER A 11 -9.61 -0.82 2.03
CA SER A 11 -9.97 -0.42 0.66
C SER A 11 -9.41 0.98 0.37
N ILE A 12 -8.45 1.11 -0.54
CA ILE A 12 -7.82 2.39 -0.88
C ILE A 12 -8.43 2.97 -2.16
N TYR A 13 -9.02 4.16 -2.07
CA TYR A 13 -9.47 4.91 -3.24
C TYR A 13 -8.29 5.62 -3.91
N ILE A 14 -8.19 5.50 -5.24
CA ILE A 14 -7.17 6.19 -6.04
C ILE A 14 -7.85 7.37 -6.75
N PRO A 15 -7.52 8.63 -6.40
CA PRO A 15 -8.09 9.79 -7.06
C PRO A 15 -7.83 9.79 -8.55
N GLN A 16 -8.80 10.24 -9.36
CA GLN A 16 -8.72 10.23 -10.83
C GLN A 16 -7.44 10.88 -11.38
N ARG A 17 -7.00 11.99 -10.79
CA ARG A 17 -5.74 12.67 -11.16
C ARG A 17 -4.49 11.77 -11.03
N LYS A 18 -4.51 10.79 -10.14
CA LYS A 18 -3.43 9.81 -9.94
C LYS A 18 -3.61 8.56 -10.81
N MET A 19 -4.79 8.33 -11.38
CA MET A 19 -5.03 7.21 -12.32
C MET A 19 -4.18 7.34 -13.59
N ALA A 20 -3.92 8.56 -14.06
CA ALA A 20 -3.01 8.81 -15.19
C ALA A 20 -1.58 8.29 -14.93
N GLN A 21 -1.17 8.19 -13.67
CA GLN A 21 0.14 7.64 -13.28
C GLN A 21 0.16 6.10 -13.22
N LYS A 22 -0.98 5.46 -13.49
CA LYS A 22 -1.18 4.01 -13.54
C LYS A 22 -0.55 3.26 -12.34
N PRO A 23 -0.79 3.70 -11.10
CA PRO A 23 -0.10 3.15 -9.92
C PRO A 23 -0.33 1.65 -9.74
N VAL A 24 -1.55 1.17 -9.98
CA VAL A 24 -1.90 -0.26 -9.88
C VAL A 24 -1.14 -1.09 -10.91
N GLU A 25 -1.12 -0.67 -12.17
CA GLU A 25 -0.37 -1.36 -13.23
C GLU A 25 1.14 -1.42 -12.91
N ARG A 26 1.69 -0.32 -12.37
CA ARG A 26 3.11 -0.26 -11.98
C ARG A 26 3.40 -1.19 -10.80
N LEU A 27 2.51 -1.26 -9.82
CA LEU A 27 2.62 -2.18 -8.68
C LEU A 27 2.52 -3.65 -9.13
N ILE A 28 1.61 -3.99 -10.05
CA ILE A 28 1.51 -5.34 -10.64
C ILE A 28 2.85 -5.73 -11.27
N LYS A 29 3.38 -4.86 -12.15
CA LYS A 29 4.66 -5.12 -12.84
C LYS A 29 5.82 -5.29 -11.85
N LEU A 30 5.87 -4.45 -10.83
CA LEU A 30 6.90 -4.51 -9.80
C LEU A 30 6.77 -5.78 -8.96
N GLY A 31 5.56 -6.16 -8.55
CA GLY A 31 5.28 -7.39 -7.81
C GLY A 31 5.73 -8.63 -8.56
N ASN A 32 5.40 -8.72 -9.86
CA ASN A 32 5.86 -9.82 -10.71
C ASN A 32 7.39 -9.88 -10.83
N LYS A 33 8.06 -8.72 -10.93
CA LYS A 33 9.52 -8.66 -10.99
C LYS A 33 10.20 -9.10 -9.70
N LEU A 34 9.59 -8.81 -8.54
CA LEU A 34 10.14 -9.10 -7.22
C LEU A 34 9.65 -10.44 -6.63
N ASP A 35 8.75 -11.15 -7.32
CA ASP A 35 8.02 -12.31 -6.81
C ASP A 35 7.30 -11.99 -5.48
N ARG A 36 6.60 -10.85 -5.45
CA ARG A 36 5.86 -10.36 -4.27
C ARG A 36 4.42 -9.97 -4.63
N SER A 37 3.51 -10.18 -3.68
CA SER A 37 2.12 -9.74 -3.83
C SER A 37 2.00 -8.21 -3.81
N ILE A 38 1.02 -7.68 -4.52
CA ILE A 38 0.73 -6.23 -4.53
C ILE A 38 0.39 -5.74 -3.12
N ASN A 39 -0.37 -6.52 -2.35
CA ASN A 39 -0.72 -6.16 -0.98
C ASN A 39 0.53 -5.97 -0.10
N TYR A 40 1.52 -6.86 -0.25
CA TYR A 40 2.79 -6.70 0.45
C TYR A 40 3.47 -5.38 0.08
N LEU A 41 3.59 -5.08 -1.22
CA LEU A 41 4.21 -3.83 -1.69
C LEU A 41 3.46 -2.57 -1.23
N VAL A 42 2.13 -2.63 -1.17
CA VAL A 42 1.30 -1.51 -0.72
C VAL A 42 1.51 -1.25 0.78
N VAL A 43 1.48 -2.30 1.60
CA VAL A 43 1.70 -2.16 3.06
C VAL A 43 3.11 -1.67 3.34
N ASP A 44 4.12 -2.25 2.68
CA ASP A 44 5.53 -1.83 2.80
C ASP A 44 5.71 -0.35 2.42
N ALA A 45 5.09 0.10 1.32
CA ALA A 45 5.13 1.50 0.92
C ALA A 45 4.43 2.44 1.92
N ILE A 46 3.36 1.99 2.58
CA ILE A 46 2.69 2.75 3.64
C ILE A 46 3.62 2.90 4.84
N VAL A 47 4.22 1.79 5.33
CA VAL A 47 5.15 1.81 6.46
C VAL A 47 6.34 2.73 6.17
N GLN A 48 6.99 2.57 5.02
CA GLN A 48 8.11 3.44 4.62
C GLN A 48 7.72 4.92 4.54
N TYR A 49 6.48 5.24 4.15
CA TYR A 49 6.02 6.62 4.15
C TYR A 49 5.87 7.14 5.58
N LEU A 50 5.24 6.37 6.48
CA LEU A 50 5.08 6.73 7.89
C LEU A 50 6.43 6.92 8.58
N ASP A 51 7.35 5.96 8.44
CA ASP A 51 8.70 6.05 9.02
C ASP A 51 9.40 7.35 8.59
N ARG A 52 9.28 7.75 7.33
CA ARG A 52 9.87 9.00 6.84
C ARG A 52 9.21 10.24 7.43
N GLU A 53 7.91 10.23 7.69
CA GLU A 53 7.23 11.39 8.28
C GLU A 53 7.47 11.47 9.80
N GLU A 54 7.54 10.33 10.49
CA GLU A 54 7.81 10.27 11.93
C GLU A 54 9.26 10.69 12.27
N ASN A 55 10.22 10.37 11.42
CA ASN A 55 11.64 10.73 11.60
C ASN A 55 11.99 12.17 11.18
N LYS A 56 11.03 12.98 10.73
CA LYS A 56 11.25 14.41 10.44
C LYS A 56 11.09 15.31 11.67
N SER A 57 10.70 14.74 12.81
CA SER A 57 10.49 15.43 14.08
C SER A 57 11.70 15.32 15.00
#